data_AF-A0A6L4YPY4-F1
#
_entry.id   AF-A0A6L4YPY4-F1
#
_cell.length_a   1.000
_cell.length_b   1.000
_cell.length_c   1.000
_cell.angle_alpha   90.00
_cell.angle_beta   90.00
_cell.angle_gamma   90.00
#
_symmetry.space_group_name_H-M   'P 1'
#
loop_
_entity.id
_entity.type
_entity.pdbx_description
1 polymer ?
#
loop_
_entity_poly.entity_id
_entity_poly.type
_entity_poly.pdbx_seq_one_letter_code
_entity_poly.pdbx_strand_id
1 'polypeptide(L)'
;TKSNDILVVKFDNTGKVMWSVALGKEMNENPYELIATADGGFVIAAERCTHYNYDSKPVKCGMSIVKLMGTPEKSIANYVNLKVKSWEKKGEFEKTETFQKRVTEENKKKIIEKHMREAVAYYAGQSIDLGAATLSDYDADKEEFTITVKGLGPLRVKVLVDNAQQFKESFPAVQFENPEYSITDGKFTLEKAVMVAGEKEYLFLSSRKSGDSDRIPDVFLQSGERKKPEGDLYRGTADPLKGLNVSKAKPVFAPGKYYALIIGIDNYKGTWTPLQNAVRDAQAVELLLKSKYKFDNFKSLYDEQATRVNIMNALEWLVDNTSENDNVFIYYSGHGEFKKELNKGYWVPADAQTSSVAAYISNSDLQTFLGGIKSKHTLLVSDACFSGDIFRGNTLTVKMDTPEKYYTETYHLKSRQA
;
A
#
# COMPACT_ATOMS: atom_id res chain seq x y z
N THR A 1 -6.16 -39.19 -10.57
CA THR A 1 -5.91 -38.68 -11.94
C THR A 1 -4.79 -37.67 -11.83
N LYS A 2 -3.69 -37.88 -12.54
CA LYS A 2 -2.46 -37.06 -12.44
C LYS A 2 -2.80 -35.62 -12.86
N SER A 3 -2.56 -34.63 -12.00
CA SER A 3 -2.56 -33.22 -12.39
C SER A 3 -1.39 -33.00 -13.34
N ASN A 4 -1.65 -32.31 -14.45
CA ASN A 4 -0.60 -31.75 -15.29
C ASN A 4 -0.23 -30.39 -14.69
N ASP A 5 0.76 -30.36 -13.81
CA ASP A 5 1.36 -29.11 -13.33
C ASP A 5 2.53 -28.71 -14.26
N ILE A 6 2.73 -27.41 -14.47
CA ILE A 6 3.84 -26.89 -15.27
C ILE A 6 5.06 -26.73 -14.36
N LEU A 7 6.06 -27.60 -14.51
CA LEU A 7 7.37 -27.38 -13.88
C LEU A 7 8.26 -26.55 -14.79
N VAL A 8 8.65 -25.36 -14.33
CA VAL A 8 9.65 -24.53 -15.02
C VAL A 8 10.96 -24.58 -14.24
N VAL A 9 12.05 -24.92 -14.92
CA VAL A 9 13.38 -25.04 -14.33
C VAL A 9 14.34 -24.17 -15.10
N LYS A 10 15.13 -23.35 -14.39
CA LYS A 10 16.23 -22.58 -14.95
C LYS A 10 17.55 -23.25 -14.60
N PHE A 11 18.40 -23.41 -15.60
CA PHE A 11 19.77 -23.90 -15.46
C PHE A 11 20.77 -22.77 -15.70
N ASP A 12 21.95 -22.86 -15.10
CA ASP A 12 23.09 -22.05 -15.49
C ASP A 12 23.80 -22.63 -16.73
N ASN A 13 24.86 -21.97 -17.19
CA ASN A 13 25.63 -22.40 -18.35
C ASN A 13 26.41 -23.71 -18.13
N THR A 14 26.46 -24.23 -16.91
CA THR A 14 27.07 -25.52 -16.57
C THR A 14 26.03 -26.65 -16.45
N GLY A 15 24.75 -26.34 -16.62
CA GLY A 15 23.64 -27.30 -16.45
C GLY A 15 23.22 -27.49 -15.00
N LYS A 16 23.67 -26.65 -14.06
CA LYS A 16 23.22 -26.69 -12.67
C LYS A 16 21.90 -25.93 -12.54
N VAL A 17 20.94 -26.52 -11.82
CA VAL A 17 19.65 -25.88 -11.53
C VAL A 17 19.89 -24.62 -10.70
N MET A 18 19.48 -23.46 -11.23
CA MET A 18 19.49 -22.18 -10.52
C MET A 18 18.24 -22.02 -9.67
N TRP A 19 17.08 -22.35 -10.23
CA TRP A 19 15.80 -22.39 -9.53
C TRP A 19 14.79 -23.24 -10.31
N SER A 20 13.75 -23.70 -9.62
CA SER A 20 12.57 -24.31 -10.22
C SER A 20 11.30 -23.75 -9.59
N VAL A 21 10.22 -23.70 -10.37
CA VAL A 21 8.89 -23.31 -9.91
C VAL A 21 7.87 -24.27 -10.52
N ALA A 22 7.02 -24.82 -9.66
CA ALA A 22 5.84 -25.55 -10.09
C ALA A 22 4.68 -24.56 -10.20
N LEU A 23 4.13 -24.43 -11.39
CA LEU A 23 2.96 -23.63 -11.70
C LEU A 23 1.79 -24.59 -11.92
N GLY A 24 0.93 -24.66 -10.91
CA GLY A 24 -0.28 -25.45 -10.94
C GLY A 24 -0.89 -25.60 -9.56
N LYS A 25 -2.17 -25.96 -9.50
CA LYS A 25 -2.85 -26.27 -8.22
C LYS A 25 -3.53 -27.64 -8.31
N GLU A 26 -4.86 -27.70 -8.15
CA GLU A 26 -5.59 -28.96 -8.02
C GLU A 26 -5.95 -29.61 -9.37
N MET A 27 -5.72 -28.93 -10.50
CA MET A 27 -6.18 -29.33 -11.85
C MET A 27 -5.09 -29.11 -12.91
N ASN A 28 -5.37 -29.50 -14.16
CA ASN A 28 -4.41 -29.42 -15.26
C ASN A 28 -4.15 -27.98 -15.72
N GLU A 29 -2.88 -27.63 -15.87
CA GLU A 29 -2.40 -26.46 -16.59
C GLU A 29 -1.69 -26.87 -17.89
N ASN A 30 -2.08 -26.26 -19.01
CA ASN A 30 -1.45 -26.49 -20.31
C ASN A 30 -0.64 -25.25 -20.71
N PRO A 31 0.70 -25.31 -20.80
CA PRO A 31 1.49 -24.17 -21.24
C PRO A 31 1.30 -23.96 -22.75
N TYR A 32 1.00 -22.74 -23.16
CA TYR A 32 0.91 -22.36 -24.57
C TYR A 32 2.20 -21.70 -25.06
N GLU A 33 2.71 -20.74 -24.30
CA GLU A 33 3.83 -19.92 -24.74
C GLU A 33 4.71 -19.51 -23.56
N LEU A 34 6.02 -19.52 -23.79
CA LEU A 34 7.04 -19.02 -22.88
C LEU A 34 7.86 -17.95 -23.61
N ILE A 35 7.76 -16.70 -23.16
CA ILE A 35 8.48 -15.57 -23.75
C ILE A 35 9.55 -15.09 -22.78
N ALA A 36 10.80 -15.02 -23.24
CA ALA A 36 11.87 -14.37 -22.48
C ALA A 36 11.63 -12.86 -22.40
N THR A 37 11.81 -12.28 -21.22
CA THR A 37 11.60 -10.85 -20.99
C THR A 37 12.92 -10.10 -20.86
N ALA A 38 12.91 -8.79 -21.13
CA ALA A 38 14.11 -7.95 -21.11
C ALA A 38 14.82 -7.89 -19.74
N ASP A 39 14.09 -8.15 -18.66
CA ASP A 39 14.66 -8.32 -17.30
C ASP A 39 15.41 -9.65 -17.11
N GLY A 40 15.47 -10.53 -18.12
CA GLY A 40 16.08 -11.86 -18.02
C GLY A 40 15.22 -12.92 -17.33
N GLY A 41 13.93 -12.61 -17.12
CA GLY A 41 12.91 -13.55 -16.68
C GLY A 41 12.09 -14.12 -17.84
N PHE A 42 10.89 -14.61 -17.54
CA PHE A 42 9.98 -15.17 -18.54
C PHE A 42 8.53 -14.83 -18.25
N VAL A 43 7.70 -14.77 -19.28
CA VAL A 43 6.23 -14.79 -19.16
C VAL A 43 5.74 -16.11 -19.70
N ILE A 44 4.86 -16.76 -18.94
CA ILE A 44 4.21 -18.01 -19.32
C ILE A 44 2.73 -17.73 -19.51
N ALA A 45 2.23 -17.98 -20.71
CA ALA A 45 0.80 -18.07 -20.97
C ALA A 45 0.40 -19.55 -20.89
N ALA A 46 -0.59 -19.85 -20.05
CA ALA A 46 -1.09 -21.21 -19.87
C ALA A 46 -2.63 -21.22 -19.80
N GLU A 47 -3.24 -22.29 -20.28
CA GLU A 47 -4.64 -22.58 -19.97
C GLU A 47 -4.74 -23.10 -18.55
N ARG A 48 -5.70 -22.57 -17.79
CA ARG A 48 -6.01 -23.04 -16.45
C ARG A 48 -7.48 -23.40 -16.35
N CYS A 49 -7.76 -24.65 -16.02
CA CYS A 49 -9.11 -25.14 -15.80
C CYS A 49 -9.44 -25.18 -14.31
N THR A 50 -10.62 -24.68 -13.95
CA THR A 50 -11.06 -24.52 -12.53
C THR A 50 -12.20 -25.47 -12.15
N HIS A 51 -12.69 -26.28 -13.08
CA HIS A 51 -13.74 -27.28 -12.82
C HIS A 51 -13.85 -28.30 -13.96
N TYR A 52 -14.12 -29.57 -13.62
CA TYR A 52 -14.57 -30.62 -14.54
C TYR A 52 -16.03 -30.99 -14.23
N ASN A 53 -16.85 -31.25 -15.24
CA ASN A 53 -18.19 -31.80 -15.01
C ASN A 53 -18.08 -33.29 -14.61
N TYR A 54 -19.21 -33.88 -14.25
CA TYR A 54 -19.30 -35.31 -13.89
C TYR A 54 -18.72 -36.26 -14.97
N ASP A 55 -18.65 -35.80 -16.23
CA ASP A 55 -18.08 -36.54 -17.37
C ASP A 55 -16.58 -36.28 -17.60
N SER A 56 -15.88 -35.66 -16.64
CA SER A 56 -14.46 -35.29 -16.78
C SER A 56 -14.17 -34.36 -17.97
N LYS A 57 -15.14 -33.54 -18.40
CA LYS A 57 -14.94 -32.45 -19.38
C LYS A 57 -14.68 -31.11 -18.69
N PRO A 58 -13.68 -30.32 -19.11
CA PRO A 58 -13.41 -29.03 -18.50
C PRO A 58 -14.60 -28.09 -18.71
N VAL A 59 -15.13 -27.48 -17.65
CA VAL A 59 -16.34 -26.62 -17.72
C VAL A 59 -15.97 -25.14 -17.75
N LYS A 60 -14.82 -24.77 -17.18
CA LYS A 60 -14.33 -23.40 -17.17
C LYS A 60 -12.81 -23.36 -17.20
N CYS A 61 -12.27 -23.18 -18.40
CA CYS A 61 -10.87 -22.91 -18.62
C CYS A 61 -10.68 -21.45 -19.01
N GLY A 62 -9.62 -20.83 -18.50
CA GLY A 62 -9.26 -19.46 -18.82
C GLY A 62 -7.76 -19.36 -19.06
N MET A 63 -7.34 -18.33 -19.78
CA MET A 63 -5.93 -18.01 -19.90
C MET A 63 -5.40 -17.44 -18.59
N SER A 64 -4.29 -17.98 -18.14
CA SER A 64 -3.48 -17.49 -17.04
C SER A 64 -2.15 -17.01 -17.59
N ILE A 65 -1.71 -15.83 -17.15
CA ILE A 65 -0.40 -15.29 -17.49
C ILE A 65 0.41 -15.17 -16.20
N VAL A 66 1.55 -15.86 -16.14
CA VAL A 66 2.46 -15.83 -14.99
C VAL A 66 3.78 -15.21 -15.42
N LYS A 67 4.21 -14.16 -14.72
CA LYS A 67 5.55 -13.57 -14.89
C LYS A 67 6.51 -14.22 -13.90
N LEU A 68 7.52 -14.91 -14.43
CA LEU A 68 8.71 -15.31 -13.68
C LEU A 68 9.71 -14.17 -13.74
N MET A 69 10.07 -13.62 -12.58
CA MET A 69 10.98 -12.47 -12.51
C MET A 69 12.39 -12.82 -12.99
N GLY A 70 13.04 -11.83 -13.57
CA GLY A 70 14.44 -11.91 -13.97
C GLY A 70 15.40 -11.74 -12.78
N THR A 71 16.65 -11.38 -13.04
CA THR A 71 17.54 -11.01 -11.93
C THR A 71 17.10 -9.65 -11.37
N PRO A 72 17.28 -9.40 -10.06
CA PRO A 72 16.94 -8.11 -9.47
C PRO A 72 17.53 -6.92 -10.23
N GLU A 73 18.80 -6.96 -10.62
CA GLU A 73 19.46 -5.85 -11.32
C GLU A 73 18.85 -5.58 -12.69
N LYS A 74 18.60 -6.64 -13.47
CA LYS A 74 18.00 -6.50 -14.80
C LYS A 74 16.54 -6.05 -14.71
N SER A 75 15.82 -6.50 -13.70
CA SER A 75 14.43 -6.08 -13.45
C SER A 75 14.36 -4.60 -13.10
N ILE A 76 15.24 -4.14 -12.21
CA ILE A 76 15.38 -2.74 -11.84
C ILE A 76 15.81 -1.90 -13.04
N ALA A 77 16.85 -2.30 -13.77
CA ALA A 77 17.35 -1.60 -14.94
C ALA A 77 16.27 -1.47 -16.03
N ASN A 78 15.50 -2.54 -16.26
CA ASN A 78 14.38 -2.53 -17.21
C ASN A 78 13.27 -1.58 -16.76
N TYR A 79 12.88 -1.60 -15.48
CA TYR A 79 11.89 -0.66 -14.93
C TYR A 79 12.34 0.79 -15.12
N VAL A 80 13.57 1.12 -14.72
CA VAL A 80 14.13 2.46 -14.84
C VAL A 80 14.16 2.90 -16.30
N ASN A 81 14.63 2.03 -17.21
CA ASN A 81 14.67 2.32 -18.64
C ASN A 81 13.28 2.61 -19.22
N LEU A 82 12.26 1.83 -18.86
CA LEU A 82 10.89 2.07 -19.32
C LEU A 82 10.35 3.41 -18.83
N LYS A 83 10.60 3.76 -17.56
CA LYS A 83 10.20 5.05 -16.99
C LYS A 83 10.92 6.22 -17.63
N VAL A 84 12.23 6.11 -17.81
CA VAL A 84 13.06 7.15 -18.46
C VAL A 84 12.63 7.34 -19.91
N LYS A 85 12.47 6.26 -20.70
CA LYS A 85 11.99 6.35 -22.09
C LYS A 85 10.61 7.01 -22.18
N SER A 86 9.71 6.67 -21.26
CA SER A 86 8.39 7.31 -21.19
C SER A 86 8.50 8.81 -20.87
N TRP A 87 9.40 9.18 -19.96
CA TRP A 87 9.64 10.57 -19.56
C TRP A 87 10.33 11.40 -20.65
N GLU A 88 11.23 10.81 -21.44
CA GLU A 88 11.91 11.44 -22.58
C GLU A 88 10.98 11.71 -23.76
N LYS A 89 9.78 11.12 -23.78
CA LYS A 89 8.79 11.38 -24.83
C LYS A 89 8.14 12.74 -24.62
N LYS A 90 8.15 13.58 -25.66
CA LYS A 90 7.43 14.86 -25.68
C LYS A 90 5.93 14.60 -25.66
N GLY A 91 5.21 15.28 -24.77
CA GLY A 91 3.75 15.20 -24.72
C GLY A 91 3.09 15.85 -25.94
N GLU A 92 1.93 15.34 -26.35
CA GLU A 92 1.14 15.87 -27.47
C GLU A 92 0.78 17.36 -27.29
N PHE A 93 0.47 17.75 -26.05
CA PHE A 93 0.12 19.12 -25.68
C PHE A 93 1.27 19.87 -24.97
N GLU A 94 2.51 19.37 -25.04
CA GLU A 94 3.68 19.98 -24.42
C GLU A 94 4.39 20.93 -25.40
N LYS A 95 4.61 22.19 -25.01
CA LYS A 95 5.41 23.14 -25.80
C LYS A 95 6.86 22.65 -25.91
N THR A 96 7.51 22.86 -27.06
CA THR A 96 8.91 22.44 -27.28
C THR A 96 9.87 23.04 -26.26
N GLU A 97 9.68 24.30 -25.87
CA GLU A 97 10.51 24.97 -24.87
C GLU A 97 10.38 24.30 -23.49
N THR A 98 9.15 23.96 -23.08
CA THR A 98 8.88 23.23 -21.82
C THR A 98 9.55 21.85 -21.84
N PHE A 99 9.43 21.14 -22.97
CA PHE A 99 10.07 19.85 -23.16
C PHE A 99 11.60 19.93 -23.02
N GLN A 100 12.24 20.90 -23.67
CA GLN A 100 13.70 21.10 -23.60
C GLN A 100 14.18 21.49 -22.20
N LYS A 101 13.41 22.30 -21.45
CA LYS A 101 13.72 22.65 -20.06
C LYS A 101 13.57 21.46 -19.11
N ARG A 102 12.62 20.58 -19.37
CA ARG A 102 12.38 19.37 -18.56
C ARG A 102 13.38 18.27 -18.88
N VAL A 103 13.63 17.97 -20.16
CA VAL A 103 14.48 16.86 -20.61
C VAL A 103 15.92 17.35 -20.78
N THR A 104 16.62 17.47 -19.66
CA THR A 104 18.05 17.77 -19.58
C THR A 104 18.80 16.59 -18.97
N GLU A 105 20.11 16.51 -19.20
CA GLU A 105 20.95 15.46 -18.59
C GLU A 105 20.90 15.50 -17.05
N GLU A 106 20.81 16.68 -16.47
CA GLU A 106 20.71 16.85 -15.02
C GLU A 106 19.37 16.32 -14.48
N ASN A 107 18.26 16.65 -15.14
CA ASN A 107 16.96 16.12 -14.76
C ASN A 107 16.86 14.61 -15.02
N LYS A 108 17.51 14.11 -16.08
CA LYS A 108 17.58 12.69 -16.40
C LYS A 108 18.24 11.89 -15.27
N LYS A 109 19.35 12.38 -14.70
CA LYS A 109 19.98 11.77 -13.52
C LYS A 109 19.02 11.68 -12.33
N LYS A 110 18.30 12.77 -12.02
CA LYS A 110 17.30 12.80 -10.94
C LYS A 110 16.16 11.81 -11.16
N ILE A 111 15.69 11.69 -12.40
CA ILE A 111 14.62 10.74 -12.79
C ILE A 111 15.12 9.29 -12.70
N ILE A 112 16.35 9.03 -13.15
CA ILE A 112 17.00 7.72 -12.99
C ILE A 112 17.09 7.36 -11.51
N GLU A 113 17.64 8.25 -10.67
CA GLU A 113 17.77 8.01 -9.23
C GLU A 113 16.42 7.78 -8.55
N LYS A 114 15.40 8.58 -8.87
CA LYS A 114 14.03 8.42 -8.36
C LYS A 114 13.49 7.04 -8.69
N HIS A 115 13.48 6.67 -9.97
CA HIS A 115 12.92 5.39 -10.40
C HIS A 115 13.79 4.18 -9.99
N MET A 116 15.10 4.39 -9.78
CA MET A 116 15.98 3.39 -9.19
C MET A 116 15.55 3.08 -7.76
N ARG A 117 15.31 4.09 -6.92
CA ARG A 117 14.82 3.90 -5.53
C ARG A 117 13.45 3.22 -5.51
N GLU A 118 12.52 3.67 -6.35
CA GLU A 118 11.19 3.05 -6.47
C GLU A 118 11.28 1.57 -6.86
N ALA A 119 12.10 1.25 -7.87
CA ALA A 119 12.29 -0.12 -8.33
C ALA A 119 12.92 -0.99 -7.25
N VAL A 120 13.99 -0.51 -6.60
CA VAL A 120 14.66 -1.24 -5.52
C VAL A 120 13.67 -1.53 -4.39
N ALA A 121 12.89 -0.54 -3.93
CA ALA A 121 11.90 -0.74 -2.89
C ALA A 121 10.84 -1.78 -3.29
N TYR A 122 10.31 -1.69 -4.52
CA TYR A 122 9.32 -2.63 -5.04
C TYR A 122 9.84 -4.07 -5.09
N TYR A 123 11.00 -4.29 -5.72
CA TYR A 123 11.55 -5.63 -5.91
C TYR A 123 12.13 -6.23 -4.62
N ALA A 124 12.68 -5.40 -3.74
CA ALA A 124 13.11 -5.82 -2.40
C ALA A 124 11.92 -6.27 -1.55
N GLY A 125 10.82 -5.50 -1.52
CA GLY A 125 9.62 -5.86 -0.77
C GLY A 125 8.91 -7.14 -1.25
N GLN A 126 9.14 -7.56 -2.49
CA GLN A 126 8.66 -8.85 -3.01
C GLN A 126 9.58 -10.02 -2.63
N SER A 127 10.86 -9.73 -2.36
CA SER A 127 11.91 -10.73 -2.20
C SER A 127 12.35 -10.92 -0.75
N ILE A 128 12.13 -9.91 0.10
CA ILE A 128 12.52 -9.87 1.50
C ILE A 128 11.26 -9.76 2.35
N ASP A 129 11.06 -10.76 3.20
CA ASP A 129 10.02 -10.75 4.21
C ASP A 129 10.67 -10.53 5.58
N LEU A 130 10.70 -9.27 6.03
CA LEU A 130 11.20 -8.92 7.36
C LEU A 130 10.31 -9.49 8.48
N GLY A 131 9.04 -9.80 8.21
CA GLY A 131 8.13 -10.41 9.19
C GLY A 131 8.46 -11.88 9.47
N ALA A 132 9.15 -12.55 8.54
CA ALA A 132 9.67 -13.90 8.73
C ALA A 132 11.07 -13.93 9.39
N ALA A 133 11.47 -12.85 10.06
CA ALA A 133 12.75 -12.78 10.75
C ALA A 133 12.85 -13.79 11.90
N THR A 134 14.02 -14.40 12.04
CA THR A 134 14.32 -15.32 13.16
C THR A 134 15.46 -14.77 14.01
N LEU A 135 15.39 -15.02 15.32
CA LEU A 135 16.40 -14.59 16.29
C LEU A 135 17.32 -15.75 16.66
N SER A 136 18.63 -15.50 16.76
CA SER A 136 19.60 -16.45 17.32
C SER A 136 19.47 -16.56 18.85
N ASP A 137 20.27 -17.45 19.45
CA ASP A 137 20.59 -17.34 20.86
C ASP A 137 21.37 -16.03 21.13
N TYR A 138 21.27 -15.57 22.39
CA TYR A 138 21.90 -14.34 22.84
C TYR A 138 23.42 -14.56 23.03
N ASP A 139 24.24 -13.67 22.47
CA ASP A 139 25.67 -13.64 22.71
C ASP A 139 25.95 -12.66 23.87
N ALA A 140 26.21 -13.20 25.06
CA ALA A 140 26.41 -12.40 26.27
C ALA A 140 27.74 -11.63 26.27
N ASP A 141 28.78 -12.16 25.64
CA ASP A 141 30.08 -11.48 25.54
C ASP A 141 30.01 -10.26 24.60
N LYS A 142 29.15 -10.34 23.58
CA LYS A 142 28.93 -9.25 22.62
C LYS A 142 27.72 -8.39 22.91
N GLU A 143 26.89 -8.76 23.88
CA GLU A 143 25.61 -8.12 24.17
C GLU A 143 24.71 -7.93 22.93
N GLU A 144 24.54 -8.99 22.15
CA GLU A 144 23.79 -8.93 20.90
C GLU A 144 23.01 -10.20 20.56
N PHE A 145 21.96 -10.01 19.75
CA PHE A 145 21.35 -11.09 18.99
C PHE A 145 21.68 -10.94 17.50
N THR A 146 21.68 -12.07 16.78
CA THR A 146 21.65 -12.08 15.32
C THR A 146 20.22 -12.31 14.83
N ILE A 147 19.74 -11.40 14.01
CA ILE A 147 18.49 -11.49 13.27
C ILE A 147 18.80 -12.02 11.87
N THR A 148 18.16 -13.14 11.51
CA THR A 148 18.28 -13.75 10.19
C THR A 148 16.99 -13.52 9.41
N VAL A 149 17.13 -12.98 8.20
CA VAL A 149 16.03 -12.81 7.25
C VAL A 149 16.44 -13.43 5.92
N LYS A 150 15.58 -14.26 5.34
CA LYS A 150 15.85 -14.87 4.04
C LYS A 150 16.08 -13.79 2.98
N GLY A 151 17.19 -13.87 2.28
CA GLY A 151 17.56 -12.92 1.22
C GLY A 151 18.40 -11.73 1.70
N LEU A 152 18.63 -11.58 3.00
CA LEU A 152 19.55 -10.60 3.59
C LEU A 152 20.78 -11.28 4.22
N GLY A 153 21.84 -10.50 4.41
CA GLY A 153 22.93 -10.88 5.32
C GLY A 153 22.46 -10.87 6.78
N PRO A 154 23.23 -11.48 7.70
CA PRO A 154 22.90 -11.44 9.12
C PRO A 154 22.85 -10.00 9.62
N LEU A 155 21.75 -9.63 10.26
CA LEU A 155 21.57 -8.34 10.92
C LEU A 155 21.83 -8.52 12.41
N ARG A 156 22.49 -7.58 13.06
CA ARG A 156 22.71 -7.66 14.52
C ARG A 156 21.78 -6.70 15.24
N VAL A 157 21.48 -6.97 16.50
CA VAL A 157 20.84 -6.01 17.40
C VAL A 157 21.58 -5.99 18.73
N LYS A 158 22.03 -4.82 19.16
CA LYS A 158 22.64 -4.63 20.50
C LYS A 158 21.54 -4.54 21.55
N VAL A 159 21.62 -5.39 22.56
CA VAL A 159 20.71 -5.41 23.69
C VAL A 159 21.53 -5.71 24.93
N LEU A 160 21.53 -4.82 25.92
CA LEU A 160 22.21 -5.06 27.20
C LEU A 160 21.70 -6.34 27.87
N VAL A 161 22.56 -7.03 28.63
CA VAL A 161 22.23 -8.31 29.28
C VAL A 161 20.93 -8.23 30.10
N ASP A 162 20.75 -7.16 30.88
CA ASP A 162 19.56 -6.93 31.72
C ASP A 162 18.25 -6.83 30.92
N ASN A 163 18.34 -6.50 29.63
CA ASN A 163 17.21 -6.34 28.72
C ASN A 163 17.04 -7.51 27.74
N ALA A 164 17.99 -8.44 27.69
CA ALA A 164 18.06 -9.47 26.66
C ALA A 164 16.87 -10.44 26.73
N GLN A 165 16.46 -10.83 27.94
CA GLN A 165 15.31 -11.73 28.13
C GLN A 165 14.01 -11.08 27.65
N GLN A 166 13.72 -9.85 28.08
CA GLN A 166 12.52 -9.12 27.66
C GLN A 166 12.48 -8.91 26.13
N PHE A 167 13.63 -8.57 25.55
CA PHE A 167 13.73 -8.42 24.09
C PHE A 167 13.39 -9.74 23.38
N LYS A 168 13.97 -10.86 23.82
CA LYS A 168 13.73 -12.20 23.25
C LYS A 168 12.24 -12.58 23.32
N GLU A 169 11.57 -12.30 24.44
CA GLU A 169 10.14 -12.55 24.63
C GLU A 169 9.26 -11.67 23.72
N SER A 170 9.69 -10.44 23.44
CA SER A 170 8.95 -9.50 22.57
C SER A 170 9.19 -9.72 21.07
N PHE A 171 10.28 -10.39 20.69
CA PHE A 171 10.70 -10.54 19.30
C PHE A 171 9.66 -11.19 18.37
N PRO A 172 8.86 -12.19 18.78
CA PRO A 172 7.82 -12.76 17.91
C PRO A 172 6.76 -11.75 17.45
N ALA A 173 6.59 -10.62 18.16
CA ALA A 173 5.65 -9.56 17.84
C ALA A 173 6.34 -8.32 17.23
N VAL A 174 7.60 -8.45 16.80
CA VAL A 174 8.40 -7.34 16.29
C VAL A 174 7.80 -6.76 15.00
N GLN A 175 7.84 -5.44 14.88
CA GLN A 175 7.43 -4.74 13.66
C GLN A 175 8.63 -4.03 13.05
N PHE A 176 8.84 -4.22 11.76
CA PHE A 176 9.80 -3.44 10.99
C PHE A 176 9.07 -2.34 10.22
N GLU A 177 9.47 -1.09 10.46
CA GLU A 177 8.87 0.10 9.90
C GLU A 177 9.85 0.82 8.97
N ASN A 178 9.31 1.38 7.88
CA ASN A 178 10.02 2.20 6.91
C ASN A 178 11.35 1.59 6.40
N PRO A 179 11.36 0.33 5.93
CA PRO A 179 12.59 -0.27 5.43
C PRO A 179 13.02 0.40 4.13
N GLU A 180 14.28 0.81 4.07
CA GLU A 180 14.95 1.29 2.87
C GLU A 180 15.98 0.25 2.43
N TYR A 181 16.03 -0.04 1.13
CA TYR A 181 16.92 -1.05 0.57
C TYR A 181 17.84 -0.46 -0.47
N SER A 182 18.97 -1.13 -0.68
CA SER A 182 19.86 -0.95 -1.82
C SER A 182 20.08 -2.30 -2.51
N ILE A 183 20.74 -2.25 -3.67
CA ILE A 183 21.18 -3.45 -4.38
C ILE A 183 22.67 -3.34 -4.66
N THR A 184 23.44 -4.35 -4.27
CA THR A 184 24.87 -4.46 -4.53
C THR A 184 25.17 -5.88 -4.97
N ASP A 185 25.92 -6.07 -6.07
CA ASP A 185 26.27 -7.40 -6.61
C ASP A 185 25.08 -8.36 -6.74
N GLY A 186 23.93 -7.82 -7.16
CA GLY A 186 22.70 -8.57 -7.39
C GLY A 186 21.92 -9.00 -6.17
N LYS A 187 22.36 -8.60 -4.98
CA LYS A 187 21.70 -8.89 -3.72
C LYS A 187 21.14 -7.62 -3.12
N PHE A 188 19.92 -7.73 -2.61
CA PHE A 188 19.35 -6.66 -1.82
C PHE A 188 20.05 -6.58 -0.46
N THR A 189 20.22 -5.36 0.00
CA THR A 189 20.74 -5.05 1.33
C THR A 189 19.81 -4.07 2.00
N LEU A 190 19.61 -4.23 3.30
CA LEU A 190 18.88 -3.26 4.11
C LEU A 190 19.80 -2.07 4.36
N GLU A 191 19.33 -0.85 4.06
CA GLU A 191 20.06 0.39 4.32
C GLU A 191 19.55 1.09 5.58
N LYS A 192 18.24 0.99 5.84
CA LYS A 192 17.63 1.58 7.01
C LYS A 192 16.36 0.84 7.37
N ALA A 193 16.08 0.71 8.66
CA ALA A 193 14.78 0.27 9.16
C ALA A 193 14.63 0.69 10.62
N VAL A 194 13.39 0.86 11.05
CA VAL A 194 13.04 0.95 12.46
C VAL A 194 12.45 -0.39 12.89
N MET A 195 12.94 -0.96 13.97
CA MET A 195 12.44 -2.20 14.56
C MET A 195 11.81 -1.89 15.91
N VAL A 196 10.58 -2.32 16.10
CA VAL A 196 9.80 -2.09 17.32
C VAL A 196 9.60 -3.41 18.02
N ALA A 197 10.25 -3.59 19.17
CA ALA A 197 10.19 -4.81 19.98
C ALA A 197 9.59 -4.45 21.35
N GLY A 198 8.31 -4.75 21.54
CA GLY A 198 7.54 -4.32 22.70
C GLY A 198 7.45 -2.79 22.78
N GLU A 199 7.97 -2.21 23.86
CA GLU A 199 7.99 -0.76 24.10
C GLU A 199 9.31 -0.11 23.62
N LYS A 200 10.24 -0.87 23.02
CA LYS A 200 11.54 -0.35 22.61
C LYS A 200 11.60 -0.19 21.10
N GLU A 201 12.20 0.92 20.68
CA GLU A 201 12.47 1.20 19.27
C GLU A 201 13.97 1.07 19.00
N TYR A 202 14.31 0.44 17.89
CA TYR A 202 15.67 0.23 17.44
C TYR A 202 15.84 0.75 16.02
N LEU A 203 16.87 1.55 15.78
CA LEU A 203 17.19 2.07 14.45
C LEU A 203 18.36 1.28 13.85
N PHE A 204 18.19 0.87 12.60
CA PHE A 204 19.25 0.34 11.76
C PHE A 204 19.61 1.37 10.68
N LEU A 205 20.91 1.59 10.48
CA LEU A 205 21.47 2.38 9.40
C LEU A 205 22.73 1.67 8.89
N SER A 206 22.77 1.31 7.61
CA SER A 206 23.96 0.74 6.99
C SER A 206 24.90 1.86 6.52
N SER A 207 26.18 1.75 6.88
CA SER A 207 27.21 2.73 6.52
C SER A 207 27.80 2.42 5.14
N ARG A 208 26.99 2.40 4.08
CA ARG A 208 27.48 2.24 2.71
C ARG A 208 27.41 3.54 1.92
N LYS A 209 28.28 4.48 2.27
CA LYS A 209 28.86 5.39 1.28
C LYS A 209 30.37 5.24 1.31
N SER A 210 30.94 5.02 0.13
CA SER A 210 32.33 4.65 -0.10
C SER A 210 33.35 5.57 0.60
N GLY A 211 34.38 4.97 1.19
CA GLY A 211 35.69 5.61 1.32
C GLY A 211 36.15 6.02 2.72
N ASP A 212 35.39 5.77 3.78
CA ASP A 212 35.80 6.16 5.14
C ASP A 212 36.07 4.95 6.04
N SER A 213 37.11 5.04 6.85
CA SER A 213 37.59 3.97 7.75
C SER A 213 36.71 3.75 8.98
N ASP A 214 35.68 4.57 9.19
CA ASP A 214 34.73 4.46 10.28
C ASP A 214 33.46 3.70 9.83
N ARG A 215 33.57 2.37 9.80
CA ARG A 215 32.42 1.49 9.56
C ARG A 215 31.51 1.49 10.79
N ILE A 216 30.29 2.01 10.67
CA ILE A 216 29.23 1.73 11.65
C ILE A 216 28.76 0.29 11.38
N PRO A 217 28.79 -0.62 12.35
CA PRO A 217 28.38 -2.01 12.12
C PRO A 217 26.93 -2.09 11.64
N ASP A 218 26.62 -3.04 10.75
CA ASP A 218 25.24 -3.42 10.39
C ASP A 218 24.53 -3.93 11.66
N VAL A 219 23.97 -3.01 12.43
CA VAL A 219 23.44 -3.27 13.77
C VAL A 219 22.27 -2.35 14.07
N PHE A 220 21.23 -2.93 14.66
CA PHE A 220 20.14 -2.22 15.30
C PHE A 220 20.60 -1.72 16.67
N LEU A 221 20.46 -0.42 16.90
CA LEU A 221 20.72 0.23 18.18
C LEU A 221 19.41 0.77 18.73
N GLN A 222 19.20 0.62 20.04
CA GLN A 222 18.01 1.20 20.69
C GLN A 222 18.02 2.73 20.48
N SER A 223 17.00 3.24 19.81
CA SER A 223 16.83 4.66 19.47
C SER A 223 15.82 5.36 20.38
N GLY A 224 14.98 4.61 21.09
CA GLY A 224 14.00 5.17 22.01
C GLY A 224 13.05 4.15 22.63
N GLU A 225 12.02 4.67 23.29
CA GLU A 225 10.93 3.89 23.89
C GLU A 225 9.57 4.44 23.41
N ARG A 226 8.66 3.54 23.04
CA ARG A 226 7.26 3.84 22.73
C ARG A 226 6.43 3.64 23.98
N LYS A 227 5.88 4.74 24.51
CA LYS A 227 4.88 4.67 25.57
C LYS A 227 3.65 3.89 25.08
N LYS A 228 3.15 2.96 25.90
CA LYS A 228 1.81 2.39 25.70
C LYS A 228 0.78 3.52 25.64
N PRO A 229 -0.30 3.39 24.85
CA PRO A 229 -1.45 4.25 25.00
C PRO A 229 -2.15 3.87 26.31
N GLU A 230 -1.77 4.50 27.42
CA GLU A 230 -2.57 4.47 28.64
C GLU A 230 -3.79 5.38 28.47
N GLY A 231 -4.96 4.81 28.77
CA GLY A 231 -6.23 5.50 28.72
C GLY A 231 -6.32 6.65 29.72
N ASP A 232 -7.04 7.68 29.29
CA ASP A 232 -7.70 8.75 30.05
C ASP A 232 -7.12 9.13 31.43
N LEU A 233 -6.32 10.20 31.46
CA LEU A 233 -6.35 11.16 32.58
C LEU A 233 -5.84 12.55 32.14
N TYR A 234 -6.72 13.53 32.30
CA TYR A 234 -6.50 14.96 32.04
C TYR A 234 -5.68 15.63 33.16
N ARG A 235 -4.92 16.67 32.73
CA ARG A 235 -4.46 17.86 33.47
C ARG A 235 -3.46 17.70 34.63
N GLY A 236 -2.28 18.31 34.43
CA GLY A 236 -1.67 19.17 35.44
C GLY A 236 -0.19 18.98 35.71
N THR A 237 0.57 20.03 35.39
CA THR A 237 1.76 20.52 36.12
C THR A 237 3.01 19.63 36.19
N ALA A 238 3.96 19.86 35.29
CA ALA A 238 5.19 20.61 35.58
C ALA A 238 6.04 20.70 34.30
N ASP A 239 6.37 21.93 33.91
CA ASP A 239 7.19 22.27 32.76
C ASP A 239 8.68 21.98 33.05
N PRO A 240 9.33 21.01 32.35
CA PRO A 240 10.75 20.75 32.51
C PRO A 240 11.64 21.69 31.66
N LEU A 241 11.06 22.62 30.89
CA LEU A 241 11.76 23.41 29.86
C LEU A 241 12.03 24.86 30.27
N LYS A 242 11.97 25.17 31.56
CA LYS A 242 12.44 26.46 32.08
C LYS A 242 13.97 26.53 31.98
N GLY A 243 14.49 26.84 30.79
CA GLY A 243 15.92 27.11 30.60
C GLY A 243 16.50 27.10 29.20
N LEU A 244 15.78 26.69 28.14
CA LEU A 244 16.39 26.59 26.80
C LEU A 244 15.68 27.50 25.79
N ASN A 245 16.32 28.64 25.50
CA ASN A 245 16.01 29.50 24.36
C ASN A 245 16.31 28.75 23.06
N VAL A 246 15.38 27.92 22.59
CA VAL A 246 15.40 27.36 21.25
C VAL A 246 14.44 28.16 20.38
N SER A 247 15.01 29.03 19.56
CA SER A 247 14.30 29.81 18.55
C SER A 247 13.48 28.89 17.62
N LYS A 248 12.15 28.96 17.77
CA LYS A 248 11.10 28.51 16.83
C LYS A 248 11.43 27.26 16.00
N ALA A 249 11.39 26.08 16.64
CA ALA A 249 11.02 24.88 15.91
C ALA A 249 9.56 25.03 15.44
N LYS A 250 9.29 24.77 14.15
CA LYS A 250 7.91 24.63 13.65
C LYS A 250 7.22 23.53 14.48
N PRO A 251 6.00 23.74 15.00
CA PRO A 251 5.33 22.73 15.81
C PRO A 251 5.15 21.45 15.00
N VAL A 252 5.63 20.34 15.54
CA VAL A 252 5.32 18.98 15.08
C VAL A 252 3.81 18.80 15.25
N PHE A 253 3.10 18.65 14.14
CA PHE A 253 1.64 18.58 14.10
C PHE A 253 1.18 17.26 14.77
N ALA A 254 0.22 17.35 15.70
CA ALA A 254 -0.59 16.19 16.05
C ALA A 254 -1.59 15.95 14.91
N PRO A 255 -1.59 14.79 14.23
CA PRO A 255 -2.62 14.50 13.23
C PRO A 255 -4.00 14.51 13.91
N GLY A 256 -4.99 15.16 13.29
CA GLY A 256 -6.37 15.09 13.77
C GLY A 256 -6.94 13.68 13.69
N LYS A 257 -8.15 13.50 14.22
CA LYS A 257 -8.83 12.20 14.30
C LYS A 257 -9.12 11.66 12.90
N TYR A 258 -9.20 10.34 12.79
CA TYR A 258 -9.55 9.66 11.56
C TYR A 258 -10.94 9.05 11.66
N TYR A 259 -11.79 9.35 10.67
CA TYR A 259 -13.17 8.89 10.55
C TYR A 259 -13.33 8.08 9.27
N ALA A 260 -13.94 6.89 9.38
CA ALA A 260 -14.21 6.01 8.26
C ALA A 260 -15.71 5.73 8.13
N LEU A 261 -16.22 5.88 6.91
CA LEU A 261 -17.53 5.39 6.50
C LEU A 261 -17.33 4.25 5.48
N ILE A 262 -17.70 3.04 5.86
CA ILE A 262 -17.52 1.84 5.06
C ILE A 262 -18.89 1.28 4.67
N ILE A 263 -19.14 1.15 3.36
CA ILE A 263 -20.42 0.69 2.83
C ILE A 263 -20.15 -0.44 1.84
N GLY A 264 -20.78 -1.59 2.07
CA GLY A 264 -20.73 -2.75 1.18
C GLY A 264 -22.11 -3.36 1.00
N ILE A 265 -22.57 -3.54 -0.24
CA ILE A 265 -23.93 -4.02 -0.50
C ILE A 265 -23.91 -5.13 -1.54
N ASP A 266 -24.10 -6.36 -1.08
CA ASP A 266 -24.29 -7.53 -1.94
C ASP A 266 -25.77 -7.82 -2.15
N ASN A 267 -26.60 -7.65 -1.12
CA ASN A 267 -28.02 -8.02 -1.15
C ASN A 267 -28.96 -6.81 -1.26
N TYR A 268 -29.88 -6.85 -2.23
CA TYR A 268 -30.83 -5.78 -2.53
C TYR A 268 -32.27 -6.29 -2.47
N LYS A 269 -33.19 -5.49 -1.94
CA LYS A 269 -34.61 -5.86 -1.78
C LYS A 269 -35.45 -5.74 -3.07
N GLY A 270 -34.90 -5.14 -4.12
CA GLY A 270 -35.62 -4.80 -5.35
C GLY A 270 -35.24 -5.61 -6.58
N THR A 271 -35.32 -4.95 -7.74
CA THR A 271 -34.99 -5.53 -9.06
C THR A 271 -33.50 -5.70 -9.31
N TRP A 272 -32.65 -5.32 -8.36
CA TRP A 272 -31.20 -5.36 -8.49
C TRP A 272 -30.66 -6.75 -8.21
N THR A 273 -29.84 -7.27 -9.12
CA THR A 273 -29.23 -8.60 -8.97
C THR A 273 -28.22 -8.58 -7.82
N PRO A 274 -28.23 -9.57 -6.90
CA PRO A 274 -27.25 -9.63 -5.84
C PRO A 274 -25.80 -9.69 -6.36
N LEU A 275 -24.89 -9.06 -5.62
CA LEU A 275 -23.45 -9.15 -5.83
C LEU A 275 -22.85 -10.22 -4.90
N GLN A 276 -21.55 -10.52 -5.04
CA GLN A 276 -20.89 -11.61 -4.30
C GLN A 276 -19.69 -11.16 -3.45
N ASN A 277 -19.20 -9.94 -3.63
CA ASN A 277 -17.92 -9.51 -3.05
C ASN A 277 -17.97 -8.13 -2.39
N ALA A 278 -19.03 -7.33 -2.59
CA ALA A 278 -19.04 -5.94 -2.14
C ALA A 278 -18.94 -5.83 -0.60
N VAL A 279 -19.62 -6.71 0.14
CA VAL A 279 -19.51 -6.76 1.60
C VAL A 279 -18.13 -7.26 2.03
N ARG A 280 -17.60 -8.30 1.36
CA ARG A 280 -16.28 -8.87 1.67
C ARG A 280 -15.17 -7.83 1.45
N ASP A 281 -15.22 -7.08 0.35
CA ASP A 281 -14.24 -6.05 0.02
C ASP A 281 -14.31 -4.90 1.03
N ALA A 282 -15.52 -4.46 1.39
CA ALA A 282 -15.74 -3.45 2.42
C ALA A 282 -15.22 -3.90 3.80
N GLN A 283 -15.43 -5.15 4.19
CA GLN A 283 -14.89 -5.73 5.43
C GLN A 283 -13.35 -5.83 5.41
N ALA A 284 -12.76 -6.21 4.27
CA ALA A 284 -11.30 -6.28 4.12
C ALA A 284 -10.66 -4.89 4.24
N VAL A 285 -11.29 -3.87 3.66
CA VAL A 285 -10.87 -2.47 3.80
C VAL A 285 -11.00 -2.01 5.24
N GLU A 286 -12.13 -2.28 5.90
CA GLU A 286 -12.31 -1.92 7.31
C GLU A 286 -11.24 -2.57 8.20
N LEU A 287 -10.96 -3.87 8.01
CA LEU A 287 -9.92 -4.60 8.75
C LEU A 287 -8.53 -4.03 8.49
N LEU A 288 -8.22 -3.67 7.24
CA LEU A 288 -6.96 -3.01 6.88
C LEU A 288 -6.82 -1.66 7.60
N LEU A 289 -7.88 -0.85 7.60
CA LEU A 289 -7.89 0.45 8.28
C LEU A 289 -7.73 0.31 9.80
N LYS A 290 -8.37 -0.68 10.42
CA LYS A 290 -8.23 -0.97 11.85
C LYS A 290 -6.85 -1.53 12.22
N SER A 291 -6.24 -2.33 11.34
CA SER A 291 -5.00 -3.05 11.66
C SER A 291 -3.73 -2.29 11.32
N LYS A 292 -3.73 -1.47 10.27
CA LYS A 292 -2.52 -0.78 9.77
C LYS A 292 -2.59 0.74 9.86
N TYR A 293 -3.77 1.31 10.11
CA TYR A 293 -3.99 2.75 10.13
C TYR A 293 -4.65 3.20 11.43
N LYS A 294 -4.52 4.48 11.78
CA LYS A 294 -5.03 5.04 13.06
C LYS A 294 -6.48 5.51 12.93
N PHE A 295 -7.35 4.70 12.32
CA PHE A 295 -8.78 5.02 12.27
C PHE A 295 -9.44 4.65 13.59
N ASP A 296 -9.97 5.65 14.28
CA ASP A 296 -10.56 5.46 15.62
C ASP A 296 -12.10 5.54 15.59
N ASN A 297 -12.68 6.10 14.52
CA ASN A 297 -14.13 6.36 14.42
C ASN A 297 -14.68 5.71 13.15
N PHE A 298 -15.52 4.68 13.30
CA PHE A 298 -16.10 3.95 12.17
C PHE A 298 -17.64 4.02 12.17
N LYS A 299 -18.20 4.15 10.97
CA LYS A 299 -19.56 3.69 10.65
C LYS A 299 -19.48 2.72 9.49
N SER A 300 -19.97 1.51 9.72
CA SER A 300 -19.97 0.44 8.72
C SER A 300 -21.40 0.02 8.45
N LEU A 301 -21.81 0.01 7.17
CA LEU A 301 -23.15 -0.35 6.73
C LEU A 301 -23.03 -1.49 5.70
N TYR A 302 -23.56 -2.66 6.06
CA TYR A 302 -23.55 -3.85 5.20
C TYR A 302 -24.96 -4.29 4.85
N ASP A 303 -25.17 -4.63 3.58
CA ASP A 303 -26.44 -5.17 3.05
C ASP A 303 -27.67 -4.38 3.55
N GLU A 304 -28.59 -5.03 4.25
CA GLU A 304 -29.84 -4.46 4.75
C GLU A 304 -29.69 -3.24 5.65
N GLN A 305 -28.49 -3.01 6.22
CA GLN A 305 -28.18 -1.82 6.99
C GLN A 305 -27.88 -0.62 6.09
N ALA A 306 -27.40 -0.84 4.86
CA ALA A 306 -27.08 0.19 3.88
C ALA A 306 -28.33 0.69 3.14
N THR A 307 -29.35 1.08 3.91
CA THR A 307 -30.55 1.75 3.39
C THR A 307 -30.23 3.17 2.96
N ARG A 308 -31.07 3.74 2.09
CA ARG A 308 -30.92 5.13 1.64
C ARG A 308 -30.81 6.09 2.83
N VAL A 309 -31.67 5.92 3.82
CA VAL A 309 -31.69 6.76 5.03
C VAL A 309 -30.42 6.58 5.85
N ASN A 310 -29.97 5.34 6.07
CA ASN A 310 -28.78 5.09 6.90
C ASN A 310 -27.50 5.61 6.25
N ILE A 311 -27.36 5.48 4.93
CA ILE A 311 -26.21 6.04 4.21
C ILE A 311 -26.18 7.56 4.32
N MET A 312 -27.33 8.23 4.15
CA MET A 312 -27.43 9.69 4.28
C MET A 312 -27.12 10.17 5.71
N ASN A 313 -27.66 9.48 6.72
CA ASN A 313 -27.36 9.78 8.12
C ASN A 313 -25.88 9.55 8.46
N ALA A 314 -25.23 8.56 7.83
CA ALA A 314 -23.81 8.32 8.02
C ALA A 314 -22.93 9.41 7.37
N LEU A 315 -23.35 9.94 6.23
CA LEU A 315 -22.71 11.11 5.61
C LEU A 315 -22.91 12.38 6.45
N GLU A 316 -24.11 12.60 6.99
CA GLU A 316 -24.39 13.70 7.91
C GLU A 316 -23.55 13.60 9.19
N TRP A 317 -23.41 12.39 9.75
CA TRP A 317 -22.51 12.15 10.88
C TRP A 317 -21.07 12.60 10.61
N LEU A 318 -20.54 12.39 9.40
CA LEU A 318 -19.21 12.90 9.03
C LEU A 318 -19.17 14.43 8.99
N VAL A 319 -20.23 15.09 8.50
CA VAL A 319 -20.35 16.56 8.49
C VAL A 319 -20.34 17.12 9.91
N ASP A 320 -21.06 16.49 10.83
CA ASP A 320 -21.26 16.97 12.19
C ASP A 320 -20.06 16.72 13.11
N ASN A 321 -19.34 15.62 12.90
CA ASN A 321 -18.32 15.14 13.85
C ASN A 321 -16.88 15.43 13.44
N THR A 322 -16.65 15.88 12.21
CA THR A 322 -15.30 16.18 11.72
C THR A 322 -14.93 17.65 11.89
N SER A 323 -13.68 17.91 12.25
CA SER A 323 -13.07 19.23 12.36
C SER A 323 -12.01 19.45 11.29
N GLU A 324 -11.50 20.67 11.15
CA GLU A 324 -10.58 21.06 10.06
C GLU A 324 -9.20 20.39 10.09
N ASN A 325 -8.87 19.70 11.18
CA ASN A 325 -7.61 18.95 11.31
C ASN A 325 -7.80 17.44 11.10
N ASP A 326 -9.04 16.97 11.05
CA ASP A 326 -9.39 15.56 10.98
C ASP A 326 -9.28 15.02 9.55
N ASN A 327 -9.30 13.69 9.42
CA ASN A 327 -9.16 12.97 8.17
C ASN A 327 -10.35 12.03 7.98
N VAL A 328 -10.90 11.98 6.77
CA VAL A 328 -12.08 11.19 6.44
C VAL A 328 -11.75 10.22 5.32
N PHE A 329 -12.17 8.98 5.49
CA PHE A 329 -12.14 7.95 4.47
C PHE A 329 -13.55 7.41 4.23
N ILE A 330 -13.98 7.40 2.98
CA ILE A 330 -15.29 6.85 2.59
C ILE A 330 -15.03 5.76 1.57
N TYR A 331 -15.53 4.56 1.85
CA TYR A 331 -15.49 3.43 0.93
C TYR A 331 -16.91 2.98 0.63
N TYR A 332 -17.23 2.88 -0.66
CA TYR A 332 -18.49 2.33 -1.14
C TYR A 332 -18.19 1.25 -2.17
N SER A 333 -18.75 0.05 -1.95
CA SER A 333 -18.81 -1.02 -2.95
C SER A 333 -20.25 -1.50 -3.09
N GLY A 334 -20.75 -1.53 -4.33
CA GLY A 334 -22.15 -1.86 -4.63
C GLY A 334 -22.58 -1.40 -6.01
N HIS A 335 -23.88 -1.55 -6.31
CA HIS A 335 -24.44 -1.10 -7.59
C HIS A 335 -24.37 0.42 -7.73
N GLY A 336 -24.10 0.85 -8.96
CA GLY A 336 -24.19 2.23 -9.39
C GLY A 336 -24.97 2.31 -10.70
N GLU A 337 -25.76 3.36 -10.86
CA GLU A 337 -26.62 3.56 -12.03
C GLU A 337 -26.34 4.92 -12.66
N PHE A 338 -26.27 4.98 -13.99
CA PHE A 338 -26.21 6.24 -14.72
C PHE A 338 -27.49 6.47 -15.52
N LYS A 339 -28.25 7.52 -15.16
CA LYS A 339 -29.42 7.93 -15.94
C LYS A 339 -29.00 8.94 -17.00
N LYS A 340 -28.97 8.49 -18.24
CA LYS A 340 -28.51 9.26 -19.40
C LYS A 340 -29.36 10.50 -19.65
N GLU A 341 -30.68 10.41 -19.47
CA GLU A 341 -31.64 11.49 -19.68
C GLU A 341 -31.43 12.63 -18.67
N LEU A 342 -30.97 12.28 -17.47
CA LEU A 342 -30.66 13.23 -16.41
C LEU A 342 -29.18 13.62 -16.41
N ASN A 343 -28.35 12.94 -17.21
CA ASN A 343 -26.90 13.02 -17.23
C ASN A 343 -26.28 12.92 -15.81
N LYS A 344 -26.78 11.99 -14.98
CA LYS A 344 -26.40 11.86 -13.57
C LYS A 344 -26.13 10.41 -13.18
N GLY A 345 -25.10 10.23 -12.36
CA GLY A 345 -24.78 8.97 -11.68
C GLY A 345 -25.42 8.89 -10.29
N TYR A 346 -25.64 7.67 -9.82
CA TYR A 346 -26.31 7.37 -8.57
C TYR A 346 -25.68 6.14 -7.89
N TRP A 347 -25.63 6.16 -6.55
CA TRP A 347 -25.45 4.96 -5.74
C TRP A 347 -26.81 4.31 -5.46
N VAL A 348 -26.85 2.98 -5.46
CA VAL A 348 -28.06 2.19 -5.25
C VAL A 348 -28.05 1.63 -3.82
N PRO A 349 -28.94 2.09 -2.94
CA PRO A 349 -29.06 1.54 -1.59
C PRO A 349 -29.72 0.16 -1.56
N ALA A 350 -29.51 -0.60 -0.48
CA ALA A 350 -30.03 -1.96 -0.34
C ALA A 350 -31.57 -2.04 -0.32
N ASP A 351 -32.24 -0.97 0.11
CA ASP A 351 -33.70 -0.84 0.15
C ASP A 351 -34.32 -0.28 -1.14
N ALA A 352 -33.53 -0.09 -2.20
CA ALA A 352 -34.04 0.33 -3.50
C ALA A 352 -34.87 -0.78 -4.16
N GLN A 353 -36.20 -0.69 -4.03
CA GLN A 353 -37.13 -1.70 -4.55
C GLN A 353 -37.40 -1.59 -6.05
N THR A 354 -37.30 -0.38 -6.61
CA THR A 354 -37.66 -0.08 -8.01
C THR A 354 -36.50 0.60 -8.72
N SER A 355 -36.52 0.61 -10.05
CA SER A 355 -35.52 1.31 -10.87
C SER A 355 -35.68 2.85 -10.92
N SER A 356 -36.29 3.43 -9.88
CA SER A 356 -36.58 4.86 -9.77
C SER A 356 -35.47 5.63 -9.08
N VAL A 357 -35.09 6.78 -9.63
CA VAL A 357 -34.06 7.66 -9.05
C VAL A 357 -34.42 8.19 -7.66
N ALA A 358 -35.71 8.21 -7.30
CA ALA A 358 -36.16 8.63 -5.97
C ALA A 358 -35.66 7.71 -4.85
N ALA A 359 -35.42 6.43 -5.17
CA ALA A 359 -34.88 5.44 -4.24
C ALA A 359 -33.35 5.42 -4.18
N TYR A 360 -32.68 6.20 -5.03
CA TYR A 360 -31.22 6.23 -5.13
C TYR A 360 -30.62 7.44 -4.40
N ILE A 361 -29.30 7.45 -4.28
CA ILE A 361 -28.53 8.59 -3.79
C ILE A 361 -27.79 9.17 -4.99
N SER A 362 -28.09 10.42 -5.35
CA SER A 362 -27.47 11.03 -6.52
C SER A 362 -26.03 11.47 -6.22
N ASN A 363 -25.19 11.50 -7.25
CA ASN A 363 -23.85 12.07 -7.12
C ASN A 363 -23.88 13.55 -6.67
N SER A 364 -24.95 14.29 -6.97
CA SER A 364 -25.16 15.66 -6.49
C SER A 364 -25.40 15.72 -4.98
N ASP A 365 -26.14 14.76 -4.42
CA ASP A 365 -26.32 14.64 -2.98
C ASP A 365 -24.97 14.33 -2.32
N LEU A 366 -24.24 13.36 -2.86
CA LEU A 366 -22.90 13.01 -2.37
C LEU A 366 -21.96 14.22 -2.39
N GLN A 367 -21.90 14.98 -3.49
CA GLN A 367 -21.11 16.21 -3.59
C GLN A 367 -21.49 17.24 -2.50
N THR A 368 -22.78 17.34 -2.18
CA THR A 368 -23.27 18.27 -1.16
C THR A 368 -22.75 17.89 0.22
N PHE A 369 -22.85 16.62 0.62
CA PHE A 369 -22.31 16.15 1.90
C PHE A 369 -20.78 16.24 1.94
N LEU A 370 -20.09 15.81 0.87
CA LEU A 370 -18.64 15.90 0.76
C LEU A 370 -18.14 17.35 0.89
N GLY A 371 -18.88 18.32 0.34
CA GLY A 371 -18.59 19.75 0.49
C GLY A 371 -18.79 20.27 1.92
N GLY A 372 -19.71 19.66 2.68
CA GLY A 372 -19.98 19.97 4.08
C GLY A 372 -18.97 19.38 5.08
N ILE A 373 -18.26 18.31 4.71
CA ILE A 373 -17.26 17.67 5.57
C ILE A 373 -16.09 18.64 5.81
N LYS A 374 -15.89 19.04 7.07
CA LYS A 374 -14.91 20.07 7.45
C LYS A 374 -13.47 19.59 7.41
N SER A 375 -13.27 18.27 7.41
CA SER A 375 -11.98 17.59 7.46
C SER A 375 -10.91 18.19 6.55
N LYS A 376 -9.67 18.06 7.01
CA LYS A 376 -8.47 18.49 6.27
C LYS A 376 -8.33 17.69 4.99
N HIS A 377 -8.46 16.36 5.13
CA HIS A 377 -8.39 15.42 4.04
C HIS A 377 -9.63 14.54 4.00
N THR A 378 -10.25 14.43 2.83
CA THR A 378 -11.33 13.46 2.55
C THR A 378 -10.92 12.63 1.35
N LEU A 379 -10.84 11.32 1.53
CA LEU A 379 -10.61 10.36 0.46
C LEU A 379 -11.89 9.53 0.26
N LEU A 380 -12.45 9.60 -0.94
CA LEU A 380 -13.56 8.75 -1.37
C LEU A 380 -13.05 7.70 -2.35
N VAL A 381 -13.30 6.43 -2.06
CA VAL A 381 -13.09 5.29 -2.96
C VAL A 381 -14.46 4.70 -3.26
N SER A 382 -14.85 4.69 -4.54
CA SER A 382 -16.14 4.18 -4.98
C SER A 382 -15.95 3.09 -6.04
N ASP A 383 -16.23 1.85 -5.62
CA ASP A 383 -16.25 0.65 -6.45
C ASP A 383 -17.70 0.36 -6.89
N ALA A 384 -18.18 1.23 -7.77
CA ALA A 384 -19.52 1.18 -8.35
C ALA A 384 -19.43 1.54 -9.83
N CYS A 385 -20.31 0.94 -10.66
CA CYS A 385 -20.42 1.35 -12.05
C CYS A 385 -20.72 2.86 -12.14
N PHE A 386 -19.95 3.58 -12.97
CA PHE A 386 -20.06 5.03 -13.19
C PHE A 386 -19.63 5.95 -12.03
N SER A 387 -18.74 5.48 -11.13
CA SER A 387 -18.12 6.31 -10.08
C SER A 387 -17.30 7.51 -10.59
N GLY A 388 -16.83 7.47 -11.85
CA GLY A 388 -16.13 8.58 -12.50
C GLY A 388 -16.98 9.84 -12.75
N ASP A 389 -18.31 9.72 -12.69
CA ASP A 389 -19.23 10.84 -12.92
C ASP A 389 -19.50 11.68 -11.66
N ILE A 390 -18.93 11.28 -10.52
CA ILE A 390 -19.11 11.95 -9.22
C ILE A 390 -18.54 13.38 -9.23
N PHE A 391 -17.58 13.71 -10.10
CA PHE A 391 -16.89 15.03 -10.09
C PHE A 391 -16.84 15.74 -11.46
N ARG A 392 -17.78 15.48 -12.38
CA ARG A 392 -17.84 16.19 -13.67
C ARG A 392 -17.97 17.70 -13.44
N GLY A 393 -16.89 18.46 -13.67
CA GLY A 393 -16.88 19.92 -13.59
C GLY A 393 -15.56 20.58 -13.20
N ASN A 394 -14.67 19.88 -12.48
CA ASN A 394 -13.28 20.31 -12.20
C ASN A 394 -12.47 19.12 -11.66
N THR A 395 -12.14 18.16 -12.54
CA THR A 395 -11.22 17.08 -12.17
C THR A 395 -9.79 17.60 -12.32
N LEU A 396 -9.15 17.95 -11.20
CA LEU A 396 -7.70 18.09 -11.16
C LEU A 396 -7.10 16.68 -11.25
N THR A 397 -6.72 16.28 -12.46
CA THR A 397 -5.87 15.09 -12.63
C THR A 397 -4.47 15.45 -12.15
N VAL A 398 -4.19 15.20 -10.86
CA VAL A 398 -2.84 15.36 -10.32
C VAL A 398 -1.95 14.32 -10.99
N LYS A 399 -1.07 14.77 -11.88
CA LYS A 399 0.08 13.96 -12.29
C LYS A 399 0.94 13.79 -11.04
N MET A 400 1.05 12.55 -10.55
CA MET A 400 1.90 12.18 -9.42
C MET A 400 3.39 12.33 -9.80
N ASP A 401 3.85 13.57 -9.93
CA ASP A 401 5.25 13.90 -10.11
C ASP A 401 5.79 14.57 -8.84
N THR A 402 6.58 13.80 -8.09
CA THR A 402 7.47 14.13 -6.95
C THR A 402 6.87 13.98 -5.52
N PRO A 403 7.49 13.20 -4.60
CA PRO A 403 6.80 12.76 -3.39
C PRO A 403 7.36 13.24 -2.03
N GLU A 404 7.95 14.43 -1.86
CA GLU A 404 8.42 14.81 -0.49
C GLU A 404 8.18 16.27 -0.15
N LYS A 405 8.58 17.19 -1.03
CA LYS A 405 8.26 18.61 -0.85
C LYS A 405 6.78 18.90 -1.14
N TYR A 406 6.23 18.25 -2.18
CA TYR A 406 4.80 18.26 -2.48
C TYR A 406 3.99 17.67 -1.33
N TYR A 407 4.29 16.49 -0.80
CA TYR A 407 3.48 15.95 0.30
C TYR A 407 3.53 16.80 1.55
N THR A 408 4.65 17.44 1.88
CA THR A 408 4.69 18.33 3.04
C THR A 408 3.85 19.58 2.78
N GLU A 409 4.03 20.24 1.62
CA GLU A 409 3.29 21.47 1.27
C GLU A 409 1.79 21.21 1.02
N THR A 410 1.44 20.13 0.32
CA THR A 410 0.08 19.66 0.02
C THR A 410 -0.63 19.06 1.24
N TYR A 411 0.09 18.41 2.16
CA TYR A 411 -0.47 18.02 3.46
C TYR A 411 -0.89 19.25 4.28
N HIS A 412 -0.33 20.43 4.03
CA HIS A 412 -0.78 21.65 4.68
C HIS A 412 -2.00 22.30 4.01
N LEU A 413 -2.38 21.86 2.80
CA LEU A 413 -3.57 22.32 2.09
C LEU A 413 -4.76 21.39 2.39
N LYS A 414 -5.98 21.94 2.43
CA LYS A 414 -7.19 21.09 2.44
C LYS A 414 -7.21 20.27 1.15
N SER A 415 -7.64 19.00 1.15
CA SER A 415 -7.65 18.13 -0.05
C SER A 415 -8.38 18.69 -1.28
N ARG A 416 -9.22 19.71 -1.08
CA ARG A 416 -9.97 20.45 -2.10
C ARG A 416 -9.28 21.72 -2.62
N GLN A 417 -8.13 22.06 -2.04
CA GLN A 417 -7.23 23.17 -2.40
C GLN A 417 -5.82 22.66 -2.78
N ALA A 418 -5.63 21.35 -2.71
CA ALA A 418 -4.38 20.60 -2.94
C ALA A 418 -4.11 20.36 -4.42
#